data_AF-A0A7V9C127-F1
#
_entry.id   AF-A0A7V9C127-F1
#
_cell.length_a   1.000
_cell.length_b   1.000
_cell.length_c   1.000
_cell.angle_alpha   90.00
_cell.angle_beta   90.00
_cell.angle_gamma   90.00
#
_symmetry.space_group_name_H-M   'P 1'
#
loop_
_entity.id
_entity.type
_entity.pdbx_description
1 polymer ?
#
loop_
_entity_poly.entity_id
_entity_poly.type
_entity_poly.pdbx_seq_one_letter_code
_entity_poly.pdbx_strand_id
1 'polypeptide(L)'
;MKLDYLLRGTPGHPVHPPLTDATIGVYTFATIAAVLSAVGIAEESAAKGWALALVIGLILSGPTSITGMIDWLKISPGTPLKRTATSHLIAMVAATIFFLVTALVGYGDGMDGVVGSGALILNLIAFGSLTLGGWLGGAIVFNYGMRVLNLVDEPAHRAVSPVPHREQEAAEK
;
A
#
# COMPACT_ATOMS: atom_id res chain seq x y z
N MET A 1 15.79 20.23 -10.90
CA MET A 1 15.04 19.17 -10.20
C MET A 1 15.94 17.97 -10.00
N LYS A 2 15.91 17.34 -8.82
CA LYS A 2 16.65 16.10 -8.57
C LYS A 2 15.94 14.95 -9.31
N LEU A 3 16.69 14.06 -9.96
CA LEU A 3 16.13 13.00 -10.80
C LEU A 3 15.24 12.03 -10.01
N ASP A 4 15.55 11.82 -8.72
CA ASP A 4 14.81 10.94 -7.83
C ASP A 4 13.40 11.44 -7.50
N TYR A 5 13.10 12.73 -7.68
CA TYR A 5 11.73 13.26 -7.52
C TYR A 5 10.73 12.65 -8.50
N LEU A 6 11.19 12.17 -9.66
CA LEU A 6 10.31 11.48 -10.63
C LEU A 6 9.78 10.14 -10.09
N LEU A 7 10.50 9.54 -9.14
CA LEU A 7 10.16 8.22 -8.60
C LEU A 7 9.52 8.32 -7.22
N ARG A 8 10.08 9.14 -6.33
CA ARG A 8 9.55 9.25 -4.96
C ARG A 8 8.54 10.38 -4.79
N GLY A 9 8.51 11.37 -5.67
CA GLY A 9 7.74 12.61 -5.51
C GLY A 9 8.53 13.74 -4.86
N THR A 10 7.98 14.94 -4.92
CA THR A 10 8.60 16.16 -4.35
C THR A 10 8.32 16.27 -2.84
N PRO A 11 9.07 17.13 -2.10
CA PRO A 11 8.72 17.48 -0.74
C PRO A 11 7.24 17.87 -0.62
N GLY A 12 6.52 17.28 0.33
CA GLY A 12 5.08 17.52 0.54
C GLY A 12 4.14 16.76 -0.41
N HIS A 13 4.64 16.22 -1.53
CA HIS A 13 3.87 15.42 -2.49
C HIS A 13 4.56 14.09 -2.80
N PRO A 14 4.65 13.17 -1.81
CA PRO A 14 5.19 11.84 -2.02
C PRO A 14 4.29 11.01 -2.96
N VAL A 15 4.90 10.22 -3.83
CA VAL A 15 4.19 9.31 -4.77
C VAL A 15 3.71 8.03 -4.07
N HIS A 16 4.39 7.61 -3.00
CA HIS A 16 4.05 6.36 -2.31
C HIS A 16 2.62 6.34 -1.71
N PRO A 17 2.17 7.37 -0.96
CA PRO A 17 0.81 7.38 -0.37
C PRO A 17 -0.35 7.19 -1.37
N PRO A 18 -0.46 7.94 -2.49
CA PRO A 18 -1.57 7.72 -3.42
C PRO A 18 -1.53 6.32 -4.08
N LEU A 19 -0.34 5.75 -4.27
CA LEU A 19 -0.21 4.36 -4.73
C LEU A 19 -0.65 3.34 -3.67
N THR A 20 -0.34 3.61 -2.39
CA THR A 20 -0.85 2.78 -1.28
C THR A 20 -2.37 2.89 -1.16
N ASP A 21 -2.97 4.06 -1.36
CA ASP A 21 -4.43 4.23 -1.31
C ASP A 21 -5.12 3.36 -2.37
N ALA A 22 -4.62 3.39 -3.61
CA ALA A 22 -5.14 2.55 -4.68
C ALA A 22 -4.96 1.05 -4.38
N THR A 23 -3.78 0.67 -3.90
CA THR A 23 -3.44 -0.73 -3.58
C THR A 23 -4.27 -1.27 -2.42
N ILE A 24 -4.38 -0.51 -1.32
CA ILE A 24 -5.18 -0.88 -0.15
C ILE A 24 -6.66 -0.93 -0.52
N GLY A 25 -7.15 0.05 -1.28
CA GLY A 25 -8.53 0.10 -1.73
C GLY A 25 -8.93 -1.14 -2.52
N VAL A 26 -8.12 -1.57 -3.49
CA VAL A 26 -8.43 -2.74 -4.31
C VAL A 26 -8.37 -4.05 -3.52
N TYR A 27 -7.40 -4.25 -2.62
CA TYR A 27 -7.37 -5.44 -1.77
C TYR A 27 -8.47 -5.45 -0.71
N THR A 28 -8.90 -4.28 -0.25
CA THR A 28 -10.06 -4.15 0.64
C THR A 28 -11.32 -4.60 -0.09
N PHE A 29 -11.53 -4.11 -1.32
CA PHE A 29 -12.64 -4.57 -2.17
C PHE A 29 -12.56 -6.08 -2.42
N ALA A 30 -11.39 -6.60 -2.82
CA ALA A 30 -11.19 -8.03 -3.04
C ALA A 30 -11.61 -8.85 -1.81
N THR A 31 -11.19 -8.42 -0.62
CA THR A 31 -11.52 -9.10 0.64
C THR A 31 -13.00 -9.05 0.95
N ILE A 32 -13.66 -7.91 0.76
CA ILE A 32 -15.11 -7.79 0.94
C ILE A 32 -15.85 -8.70 -0.04
N ALA A 33 -15.48 -8.67 -1.32
CA ALA A 33 -16.09 -9.50 -2.35
C ALA A 33 -15.92 -11.00 -2.06
N ALA A 34 -14.73 -11.43 -1.59
CA ALA A 34 -14.47 -12.80 -1.17
C ALA A 34 -15.37 -13.24 -0.02
N VAL A 35 -15.50 -12.40 1.02
CA VAL A 35 -16.36 -12.68 2.17
C VAL A 35 -17.82 -12.76 1.75
N LEU A 36 -18.32 -11.78 0.99
CA LEU A 36 -19.71 -11.73 0.54
C LEU A 36 -20.09 -12.95 -0.33
N SER A 37 -19.17 -13.40 -1.19
CA SER A 37 -19.35 -14.64 -1.95
C SER A 37 -19.38 -15.86 -1.03
N ALA A 38 -18.45 -15.97 -0.09
CA ALA A 38 -18.35 -17.11 0.82
C ALA A 38 -19.55 -17.27 1.77
N VAL A 39 -20.19 -16.17 2.17
CA VAL A 39 -21.41 -16.21 3.02
C VAL A 39 -22.71 -16.26 2.22
N GLY A 40 -22.63 -16.36 0.88
CA GLY A 40 -23.80 -16.47 0.00
C GLY A 40 -24.64 -15.19 -0.10
N ILE A 41 -24.09 -14.03 0.28
CA ILE A 41 -24.77 -12.73 0.13
C ILE A 41 -24.69 -12.22 -1.30
N ALA A 42 -23.56 -12.45 -1.98
CA ALA A 42 -23.34 -12.01 -3.34
C ALA A 42 -23.16 -13.21 -4.29
N GLU A 43 -23.77 -13.10 -5.46
CA GLU A 43 -23.73 -14.11 -6.53
C GLU A 43 -22.32 -14.22 -7.16
N GLU A 44 -22.17 -15.04 -8.21
CA GLU A 44 -20.90 -15.31 -8.91
C GLU A 44 -20.08 -14.06 -9.28
N SER A 45 -20.74 -12.92 -9.49
CA SER A 45 -20.10 -11.65 -9.83
C SER A 45 -19.13 -11.16 -8.75
N ALA A 46 -19.36 -11.46 -7.47
CA ALA A 46 -18.45 -11.12 -6.39
C ALA A 46 -17.17 -11.97 -6.42
N ALA A 47 -17.26 -13.26 -6.72
CA ALA A 47 -16.08 -14.12 -6.88
C ALA A 47 -15.23 -13.68 -8.09
N LYS A 48 -15.87 -13.36 -9.22
CA LYS A 48 -15.18 -12.81 -10.41
C LYS A 48 -14.53 -11.46 -10.09
N GLY A 49 -15.24 -10.58 -9.39
CA GLY A 49 -14.72 -9.30 -8.92
C GLY A 49 -13.53 -9.45 -7.98
N TRP A 50 -13.58 -10.38 -7.04
CA TRP A 50 -12.47 -10.73 -6.16
C TRP A 50 -11.23 -11.18 -6.95
N ALA A 51 -11.39 -12.13 -7.88
CA ALA A 51 -10.28 -12.66 -8.68
C ALA A 51 -9.59 -11.56 -9.51
N LEU A 52 -10.38 -10.70 -10.18
CA LEU A 52 -9.84 -9.57 -10.95
C LEU A 52 -9.18 -8.53 -10.04
N ALA A 53 -9.78 -8.24 -8.88
CA ALA A 53 -9.22 -7.30 -7.93
C ALA A 53 -7.87 -7.76 -7.36
N LEU A 54 -7.68 -9.08 -7.14
CA LEU A 54 -6.37 -9.61 -6.75
C LEU A 54 -5.29 -9.34 -7.82
N VAL A 55 -5.62 -9.55 -9.10
CA VAL A 55 -4.68 -9.27 -10.20
C VAL A 55 -4.34 -7.78 -10.27
N ILE A 56 -5.35 -6.91 -10.21
CA ILE A 56 -5.16 -5.45 -10.23
C ILE A 56 -4.35 -5.01 -9.00
N GLY A 57 -4.65 -5.54 -7.83
CA GLY A 57 -3.91 -5.30 -6.59
C GLY A 57 -2.43 -5.66 -6.72
N LEU A 58 -2.11 -6.82 -7.29
CA LEU A 58 -0.73 -7.25 -7.50
C LEU A 58 0.01 -6.34 -8.49
N ILE A 59 -0.67 -5.89 -9.55
CA ILE A 59 -0.12 -4.91 -10.49
C ILE A 59 0.20 -3.58 -9.77
N LEU A 60 -0.71 -3.08 -8.92
CA LEU A 60 -0.53 -1.84 -8.16
C LEU A 60 0.51 -1.99 -7.03
N SER A 61 0.65 -3.17 -6.43
CA SER A 61 1.70 -3.48 -5.44
C SER A 61 3.11 -3.27 -6.01
N GLY A 62 3.31 -3.47 -7.32
CA GLY A 62 4.59 -3.25 -8.00
C GLY A 62 5.14 -1.83 -7.81
N PRO A 63 4.54 -0.78 -8.43
CA PRO A 63 4.99 0.60 -8.27
C PRO A 63 4.92 1.07 -6.81
N THR A 64 3.92 0.62 -6.03
CA THR A 64 3.83 0.93 -4.59
C THR A 64 5.06 0.47 -3.81
N SER A 65 5.49 -0.78 -4.01
CA SER A 65 6.66 -1.34 -3.31
C SER A 65 7.97 -0.68 -3.77
N ILE A 66 8.09 -0.33 -5.06
CA ILE A 66 9.27 0.37 -5.59
C ILE A 66 9.42 1.74 -4.95
N THR A 67 8.35 2.54 -4.93
CA THR A 67 8.39 3.89 -4.35
C THR A 67 8.69 3.86 -2.85
N GLY A 68 8.09 2.92 -2.11
CA GLY A 68 8.38 2.73 -0.68
C GLY A 68 9.80 2.23 -0.40
N MET A 69 10.34 1.35 -1.26
CA MET A 69 11.71 0.86 -1.16
C MET A 69 12.74 1.98 -1.34
N ILE A 70 12.51 2.89 -2.30
CA ILE A 70 13.39 4.05 -2.51
C ILE A 70 13.48 4.91 -1.25
N ASP A 71 12.34 5.17 -0.61
CA ASP A 71 12.32 5.93 0.66
C ASP A 71 12.97 5.13 1.80
N TRP A 72 12.73 3.82 1.90
CA TRP A 72 13.36 2.96 2.89
C TRP A 72 14.89 2.96 2.79
N LEU A 73 15.45 2.92 1.56
CA LEU A 73 16.90 2.93 1.31
C LEU A 73 17.59 4.20 1.84
N LYS A 74 16.85 5.30 1.96
CA LYS A 74 17.37 6.59 2.44
C LYS A 74 17.39 6.71 3.96
N ILE A 75 16.70 5.83 4.68
CA ILE A 75 16.69 5.84 6.14
C ILE A 75 18.05 5.38 6.68
N SER A 76 18.63 6.17 7.60
CA SER A 76 19.88 5.83 8.27
C SER A 76 19.79 4.49 9.03
N PRO A 77 20.77 3.59 8.87
CA PRO A 77 20.77 2.30 9.54
C PRO A 77 20.87 2.44 11.08
N GLY A 78 20.38 1.43 11.81
CA GLY A 78 20.46 1.38 13.27
C GLY A 78 19.43 2.25 14.02
N THR A 79 18.68 3.12 13.33
CA THR A 79 17.67 3.99 13.95
C THR A 79 16.37 3.25 14.29
N PRO A 80 15.59 3.72 15.28
CA PRO A 80 14.24 3.21 15.54
C PRO A 80 13.32 3.29 14.31
N LEU A 81 13.39 4.40 13.56
CA LEU A 81 12.68 4.57 12.29
C LEU A 81 13.02 3.45 11.30
N LYS A 82 14.30 3.13 11.10
CA LYS A 82 14.71 2.03 10.20
C LYS A 82 14.14 0.69 10.64
N ARG A 83 14.11 0.40 11.95
CA ARG A 83 13.53 -0.84 12.48
C ARG A 83 12.04 -0.92 12.19
N THR A 84 11.26 0.11 12.52
CA THR A 84 9.82 0.16 12.22
C THR A 84 9.54 0.08 10.73
N ALA A 85 10.30 0.81 9.90
CA ALA A 85 10.17 0.76 8.45
C ALA A 85 10.53 -0.61 7.85
N THR A 86 11.46 -1.35 8.47
CA THR A 86 11.80 -2.72 8.07
C THR A 86 10.71 -3.70 8.48
N SER A 87 10.13 -3.56 9.69
CA SER A 87 8.96 -4.35 10.09
C SER A 87 7.76 -4.12 9.18
N HIS A 88 7.50 -2.87 8.80
CA HIS A 88 6.50 -2.52 7.79
C HIS A 88 6.77 -3.22 6.46
N LEU A 89 8.00 -3.10 5.93
CA LEU A 89 8.40 -3.75 4.68
C LEU A 89 8.20 -5.27 4.73
N ILE A 90 8.61 -5.93 5.82
CA ILE A 90 8.42 -7.38 6.00
C ILE A 90 6.93 -7.73 5.98
N ALA A 91 6.07 -6.97 6.68
CA ALA A 91 4.63 -7.18 6.66
C ALA A 91 4.03 -7.02 5.26
N MET A 92 4.52 -6.04 4.47
CA MET A 92 4.05 -5.80 3.10
C MET A 92 4.51 -6.87 2.11
N VAL A 93 5.73 -7.37 2.26
CA VAL A 93 6.21 -8.53 1.49
C VAL A 93 5.39 -9.77 1.83
N ALA A 94 5.13 -10.03 3.11
CA ALA A 94 4.27 -11.14 3.52
C ALA A 94 2.86 -11.02 2.94
N ALA A 95 2.22 -9.84 3.08
CA ALA A 95 0.91 -9.57 2.49
C ALA A 95 0.88 -9.82 0.98
N THR A 96 1.87 -9.30 0.26
CA THR A 96 1.99 -9.46 -1.21
C THR A 96 2.15 -10.92 -1.60
N ILE A 97 2.97 -11.69 -0.86
CA ILE A 97 3.14 -13.13 -1.09
C ILE A 97 1.82 -13.86 -0.86
N PHE A 98 1.10 -13.58 0.24
CA PHE A 98 -0.18 -14.22 0.50
C PHE A 98 -1.24 -13.86 -0.56
N PHE A 99 -1.31 -12.61 -1.00
CA PHE A 99 -2.21 -12.23 -2.10
C PHE A 99 -1.82 -12.89 -3.43
N LEU A 100 -0.52 -13.00 -3.73
CA LEU A 100 -0.04 -13.71 -4.91
C LEU A 100 -0.41 -15.18 -4.87
N VAL A 101 -0.15 -15.87 -3.75
CA VAL A 101 -0.53 -17.28 -3.57
C VAL A 101 -2.04 -17.42 -3.67
N THR A 102 -2.81 -16.54 -3.03
CA THR A 102 -4.29 -16.51 -3.12
C THR A 102 -4.75 -16.42 -4.57
N ALA A 103 -4.17 -15.50 -5.36
CA ALA A 103 -4.50 -15.36 -6.77
C ALA A 103 -4.12 -16.62 -7.56
N LEU A 104 -2.92 -17.17 -7.38
CA LEU A 104 -2.46 -18.35 -8.11
C LEU A 104 -3.32 -19.59 -7.86
N VAL A 105 -3.77 -19.80 -6.62
CA VAL A 105 -4.58 -20.99 -6.27
C VAL A 105 -6.08 -20.77 -6.45
N GLY A 106 -6.55 -19.53 -6.42
CA GLY A 106 -7.98 -19.19 -6.37
C GLY A 106 -8.54 -18.54 -7.63
N TYR A 107 -7.70 -18.12 -8.59
CA TYR A 107 -8.17 -17.37 -9.77
C TYR A 107 -9.12 -18.18 -10.66
N GLY A 108 -8.85 -19.46 -10.89
CA GLY A 108 -9.72 -20.34 -11.70
C GLY A 108 -11.13 -20.43 -11.10
N ASP A 109 -11.22 -20.92 -9.86
CA ASP A 109 -12.48 -21.01 -9.11
C ASP A 109 -13.21 -19.66 -9.04
N GLY A 110 -12.46 -18.57 -8.81
CA GLY A 110 -13.01 -17.22 -8.75
C GLY A 110 -13.65 -16.78 -10.08
N MET A 111 -13.04 -17.12 -11.21
CA MET A 111 -13.60 -16.88 -12.53
C MET A 111 -14.81 -17.78 -12.84
N ASP A 112 -14.86 -18.97 -12.25
CA ASP A 112 -16.02 -19.88 -12.27
C ASP A 112 -17.12 -19.48 -11.26
N GLY A 113 -16.95 -18.37 -10.53
CA GLY A 113 -17.96 -17.81 -9.65
C GLY A 113 -17.90 -18.28 -8.19
N VAL A 114 -16.81 -18.95 -7.79
CA VAL A 114 -16.66 -19.57 -6.46
C VAL A 114 -15.41 -19.07 -5.74
N VAL A 115 -15.53 -18.75 -4.46
CA VAL A 115 -14.38 -18.51 -3.58
C VAL A 115 -14.18 -19.71 -2.67
N GLY A 116 -13.21 -20.55 -2.99
CA GLY A 116 -12.88 -21.72 -2.18
C GLY A 116 -12.39 -21.34 -0.78
N SER A 117 -12.71 -22.15 0.24
CA SER A 117 -12.37 -21.87 1.64
C SER A 117 -10.87 -21.66 1.88
N GLY A 118 -10.02 -22.41 1.17
CA GLY A 118 -8.56 -22.24 1.24
C GLY A 118 -8.10 -20.87 0.74
N ALA A 119 -8.64 -20.43 -0.42
CA ALA A 119 -8.34 -19.12 -0.97
C ALA A 119 -8.90 -17.99 -0.10
N LEU A 120 -10.08 -18.17 0.50
CA LEU A 120 -10.63 -17.21 1.47
C LEU A 120 -9.71 -17.04 2.69
N ILE A 121 -9.25 -18.14 3.29
CA ILE A 121 -8.34 -18.08 4.46
C ILE A 121 -7.04 -17.36 4.09
N LEU A 122 -6.43 -17.70 2.95
CA LEU A 122 -5.22 -17.04 2.47
C LEU A 122 -5.46 -15.54 2.22
N ASN A 123 -6.60 -15.18 1.62
CA ASN A 123 -6.99 -13.79 1.41
C ASN A 123 -7.09 -13.03 2.73
N LEU A 124 -7.72 -13.61 3.75
CA LEU A 124 -7.86 -12.98 5.07
C LEU A 124 -6.52 -12.82 5.79
N ILE A 125 -5.61 -13.80 5.67
CA ILE A 125 -4.24 -13.70 6.19
C ILE A 125 -3.47 -12.58 5.46
N ALA A 126 -3.61 -12.51 4.14
CA ALA A 126 -3.02 -11.45 3.33
C ALA A 126 -3.50 -10.07 3.76
N PHE A 127 -4.83 -9.92 3.92
CA PHE A 127 -5.45 -8.67 4.33
C PHE A 127 -5.12 -8.28 5.78
N GLY A 128 -5.02 -9.25 6.69
CA GLY A 128 -4.53 -9.02 8.05
C GLY A 128 -3.08 -8.52 8.07
N SER A 129 -2.21 -9.13 7.25
CA SER A 129 -0.82 -8.68 7.07
C SER A 129 -0.74 -7.27 6.48
N LEU A 130 -1.60 -6.98 5.48
CA LEU A 130 -1.75 -5.65 4.89
C LEU A 130 -2.15 -4.61 5.95
N THR A 131 -3.14 -4.94 6.78
CA THR A 131 -3.63 -4.07 7.86
C THR A 131 -2.53 -3.80 8.90
N LEU A 132 -1.79 -4.84 9.31
CA LEU A 132 -0.66 -4.70 10.23
C LEU A 132 0.43 -3.78 9.64
N GLY A 133 0.80 -3.97 8.38
CA GLY A 133 1.77 -3.07 7.77
C GLY A 133 1.24 -1.66 7.59
N GLY A 134 -0.05 -1.46 7.30
CA GLY A 134 -0.69 -0.14 7.31
C GLY A 134 -0.55 0.56 8.66
N TRP A 135 -0.79 -0.15 9.77
CA TRP A 135 -0.57 0.36 11.12
C TRP A 135 0.89 0.77 11.36
N LEU A 136 1.85 -0.08 10.96
CA LEU A 136 3.29 0.23 11.05
C LEU A 136 3.66 1.43 10.17
N GLY A 137 3.08 1.55 8.98
CA GLY A 137 3.22 2.70 8.08
C GLY A 137 2.71 4.00 8.71
N GLY A 138 1.59 3.92 9.44
CA GLY A 138 1.09 5.02 10.26
C GLY A 138 2.13 5.47 11.29
N ALA A 139 2.82 4.56 11.98
CA ALA A 139 3.89 4.95 12.90
C ALA A 139 5.08 5.61 12.17
N ILE A 140 5.45 5.14 10.97
CA ILE A 140 6.51 5.77 10.13
C ILE A 140 6.20 7.24 9.85
N VAL A 141 4.95 7.54 9.48
CA VAL A 141 4.53 8.89 9.12
C VAL A 141 4.24 9.75 10.35
N PHE A 142 3.37 9.27 11.26
CA PHE A 142 2.81 10.09 12.32
C PHE A 142 3.66 10.12 13.60
N ASN A 143 4.42 9.07 13.91
CA ASN A 143 5.31 9.09 15.08
C ASN A 143 6.71 9.59 14.72
N TYR A 144 7.24 9.18 13.56
CA TYR A 144 8.61 9.53 13.15
C TYR A 144 8.69 10.68 12.15
N GLY A 145 7.57 11.15 11.59
CA GLY A 145 7.54 12.32 10.71
C GLY A 145 8.23 12.10 9.36
N MET A 146 8.37 10.85 8.91
CA MET A 146 9.05 10.57 7.64
C MET A 146 8.31 11.24 6.49
N ARG A 147 9.01 12.11 5.75
CA ARG A 147 8.47 12.90 4.61
C ARG A 147 7.38 13.91 5.00
N VAL A 148 7.25 14.24 6.29
CA VAL A 148 6.35 15.28 6.81
C VAL A 148 7.12 16.57 7.03
N LEU A 149 6.66 17.67 6.40
CA LEU A 149 7.39 18.96 6.43
C LEU A 149 7.09 19.82 7.67
N ASN A 150 5.97 19.59 8.37
CA ASN A 150 5.52 20.38 9.54
C ASN A 150 5.40 21.90 9.29
N LEU A 151 5.12 22.33 8.05
CA LEU A 151 4.89 23.73 7.68
C LEU A 151 3.41 24.11 7.87
N VAL A 152 2.99 24.28 9.13
CA VAL A 152 1.56 24.45 9.49
C VAL A 152 0.93 25.74 8.99
N ASP A 153 1.74 26.79 8.77
CA ASP A 153 1.29 28.10 8.29
C ASP A 153 1.56 28.31 6.78
N GLU A 154 1.96 27.26 6.05
CA GLU A 154 2.21 27.35 4.60
C GLU A 154 0.92 27.79 3.88
N PRO A 155 0.94 28.90 3.11
CA PRO A 155 -0.24 29.34 2.38
C PRO A 155 -0.75 28.25 1.44
N ALA A 156 -2.07 28.04 1.39
CA ALA A 156 -2.69 26.93 0.64
C ALA A 156 -2.19 26.82 -0.82
N HIS A 157 -2.04 27.95 -1.52
CA HIS A 157 -1.54 27.98 -2.90
C HIS A 157 -0.09 27.48 -3.05
N ARG A 158 0.74 27.64 -2.02
CA ARG A 158 2.11 27.10 -1.97
C ARG A 158 2.13 25.64 -1.51
N ALA A 159 1.26 25.27 -0.56
CA ALA A 159 1.15 23.90 -0.05
C ALA A 159 0.74 22.90 -1.16
N VAL A 160 -0.20 23.28 -2.03
CA VAL A 160 -0.66 22.42 -3.14
C VAL A 160 0.19 22.51 -4.41
N SER A 161 1.24 23.35 -4.41
CA SER A 161 2.12 23.49 -5.56
C SER A 161 2.87 22.17 -5.83
N PRO A 162 2.86 21.64 -7.06
CA PRO A 162 3.66 20.46 -7.41
C PRO A 162 5.16 20.78 -7.46
N VAL A 163 5.51 22.08 -7.57
CA VAL A 163 6.89 22.55 -7.59
C VAL A 163 7.29 22.92 -6.16
N PRO A 164 8.31 22.27 -5.58
CA PRO A 164 8.70 22.54 -4.21
C PRO A 164 9.38 23.91 -4.10
N HIS A 165 9.11 24.60 -2.99
CA HIS A 165 9.78 25.84 -2.63
C HIS A 165 10.99 25.56 -1.72
N ARG A 166 11.92 26.51 -1.62
CA ARG A 166 13.15 26.35 -0.80
C ARG A 166 12.85 25.94 0.65
N GLU A 167 11.79 26.48 1.24
CA GLU A 167 11.36 26.15 2.61
C GLU A 167 10.92 24.69 2.72
N GLN A 168 10.21 24.17 1.72
CA GLN A 168 9.80 22.76 1.66
C GLN A 168 10.98 21.82 1.43
N GLU A 169 11.92 22.20 0.56
CA GLU A 169 13.16 21.44 0.35
C GLU A 169 14.05 21.41 1.61
N ALA A 170 14.08 22.51 2.39
CA ALA A 170 14.82 22.59 3.64
C ALA A 170 14.13 21.83 4.79
N ALA A 171 12.80 21.73 4.76
CA ALA A 171 12.00 21.01 5.75
C ALA A 171 11.99 19.49 5.54
N GLU A 172 12.26 19.01 4.32
CA GLU A 172 12.37 17.59 4.01
C GLU A 172 13.62 16.98 4.69
N LYS A 173 13.38 16.24 5.77
CA LYS A 173 14.40 15.47 6.51
C LYS A 173 14.45 14.01 6.05
#